data_AF-M2XUX9-F1
#
_entry.id   AF-M2XUX9-F1
#
_cell.length_a   1.000
_cell.length_b   1.000
_cell.length_c   1.000
_cell.angle_alpha   90.00
_cell.angle_beta   90.00
_cell.angle_gamma   90.00
#
_symmetry.space_group_name_H-M   'P 1'
#
loop_
_entity.id
_entity.type
_entity.pdbx_description
1 polymer ?
#
loop_
_entity_poly.entity_id
_entity_poly.type
_entity_poly.pdbx_seq_one_letter_code
_entity_poly.pdbx_strand_id
1 'polypeptide(L)'
;MWVHLGHAHAIAAAAAIRAELDFETAIPVWHGSAMIPSLGMARFPDDGTFSSAAVRGVNGRYSVSSAGTTVRLPDAPGSDAPGWWGIRRVRSQVGAHRFSLWLDDLDPYRGLYEPIPPERLPGKDVADWQRLIDEACRLVAAHLPGLARIMPVGLASLVPKPRVFFRNPSASTGEAFGSAVVGLPTDGASLAETLIHEFQHIVLGGLLHLVELYEPDPRERIYVAWRDDPRPVSGALQGVYAFFGVTAFWRALYQADQSPRRSGFEFAYWRERTWHTLRVLRADSTLTDAGRRFLDNIAERLGPWQGEPVSTEASELAMAAGRDHLAGWRARHLRPDTSVVAELAAAWLRGRPRPPAVIDATSLPPTPVPDGSWSHARTDLIRLAVGGTVMPTDGQPPAVPGATAADFAYVAGDFLLAVQGYRAELTVDPDRPNSLVGLGLALSARGLHPAARALLHCPELVRAVHRPLRSGPRPPTVEEIASWIGQVVPG
;
A
#
# COMPACT_ATOMS: atom_id res chain seq x y z
N MET A 1 2.56 -29.54 17.27
CA MET A 1 1.53 -30.09 16.36
C MET A 1 0.11 -29.88 16.88
N TRP A 2 -0.27 -30.47 18.04
CA TRP A 2 -1.61 -30.29 18.64
C TRP A 2 -2.04 -28.82 18.80
N VAL A 3 -1.12 -27.95 19.21
CA VAL A 3 -1.32 -26.51 19.39
C VAL A 3 -1.89 -25.80 18.15
N HIS A 4 -1.52 -26.25 16.95
CA HIS A 4 -2.01 -25.67 15.68
C HIS A 4 -3.22 -26.43 15.13
N LEU A 5 -3.16 -27.77 15.08
CA LEU A 5 -4.29 -28.58 14.57
C LEU A 5 -5.52 -28.49 15.48
N GLY A 6 -5.31 -28.38 16.78
CA GLY A 6 -6.36 -28.16 17.77
C GLY A 6 -7.09 -26.82 17.60
N HIS A 7 -6.55 -25.87 16.82
CA HIS A 7 -7.30 -24.67 16.47
C HIS A 7 -8.57 -25.00 15.66
N ALA A 8 -8.58 -26.09 14.88
CA ALA A 8 -9.80 -26.58 14.25
C ALA A 8 -10.89 -26.95 15.26
N HIS A 9 -10.51 -27.46 16.44
CA HIS A 9 -11.46 -27.70 17.53
C HIS A 9 -12.00 -26.41 18.12
N ALA A 10 -11.20 -25.34 18.17
CA ALA A 10 -11.65 -24.02 18.60
C ALA A 10 -12.64 -23.40 17.61
N ILE A 11 -12.41 -23.57 16.30
CA ILE A 11 -13.38 -23.19 15.25
C ILE A 11 -14.68 -24.00 15.40
N ALA A 12 -14.58 -25.31 15.61
CA ALA A 12 -15.75 -26.17 15.85
C ALA A 12 -16.52 -25.75 17.11
N ALA A 13 -15.82 -25.43 18.20
CA ALA A 13 -16.43 -24.90 19.43
C ALA A 13 -17.15 -23.57 19.17
N ALA A 14 -16.53 -22.65 18.44
CA ALA A 14 -17.17 -21.38 18.07
C ALA A 14 -18.44 -21.59 17.24
N ALA A 15 -18.42 -22.52 16.28
CA ALA A 15 -19.59 -22.88 15.48
C ALA A 15 -20.70 -23.51 16.34
N ALA A 16 -20.36 -24.44 17.24
CA ALA A 16 -21.32 -25.08 18.14
C ALA A 16 -21.97 -24.09 19.11
N ILE A 17 -21.20 -23.14 19.65
CA ILE A 17 -21.72 -22.04 20.50
C ILE A 17 -22.70 -21.16 19.72
N ARG A 18 -22.36 -20.79 18.48
CA ARG A 18 -23.23 -19.98 17.62
C ARG A 18 -24.50 -20.71 17.18
N ALA A 19 -24.44 -22.03 17.09
CA ALA A 19 -25.57 -22.90 16.75
C ALA A 19 -26.38 -23.34 17.99
N GLU A 20 -26.03 -22.85 19.19
CA GLU A 20 -26.70 -23.16 20.45
C GLU A 20 -26.75 -24.65 20.80
N LEU A 21 -25.68 -25.38 20.47
CA LEU A 21 -25.59 -26.82 20.71
C LEU A 21 -25.03 -27.14 22.09
N ASP A 22 -25.44 -28.28 22.63
CA ASP A 22 -24.76 -28.93 23.75
C ASP A 22 -23.55 -29.73 23.23
N PHE A 23 -22.37 -29.48 23.79
CA PHE A 23 -21.13 -30.12 23.33
C PHE A 23 -20.03 -30.07 24.40
N GLU A 24 -18.99 -30.88 24.19
CA GLU A 24 -17.72 -30.79 24.89
C GLU A 24 -16.57 -31.05 23.91
N THR A 25 -15.53 -30.22 23.94
CA THR A 25 -14.33 -30.41 23.12
C THR A 25 -13.09 -29.81 23.80
N ALA A 26 -11.90 -30.25 23.41
CA ALA A 26 -10.65 -29.68 23.88
C ALA A 26 -10.07 -28.68 22.87
N ILE A 27 -9.58 -27.54 23.35
CA ILE A 27 -8.92 -26.50 22.54
C ILE A 27 -7.50 -26.22 23.06
N PRO A 28 -6.58 -25.74 22.21
CA PRO A 28 -5.23 -25.40 22.63
C PRO A 28 -5.21 -24.14 23.52
N VAL A 29 -4.28 -24.13 24.47
CA VAL A 29 -3.98 -22.99 25.36
C VAL A 29 -2.54 -22.56 25.14
N TRP A 30 -2.32 -21.27 24.93
CA TRP A 30 -1.01 -20.67 24.65
C TRP A 30 -0.69 -19.66 25.75
N HIS A 31 0.30 -19.93 26.60
CA HIS A 31 0.63 -19.06 27.74
C HIS A 31 -0.63 -18.64 28.52
N GLY A 32 -1.41 -19.63 28.97
CA GLY A 32 -2.67 -19.41 29.68
C GLY A 32 -3.82 -18.82 28.84
N SER A 33 -3.69 -18.71 27.51
CA SER A 33 -4.70 -18.12 26.63
C SER A 33 -5.39 -19.15 25.75
N ALA A 34 -6.70 -19.34 25.93
CA ALA A 34 -7.51 -20.25 25.12
C ALA A 34 -8.47 -19.43 24.23
N MET A 35 -8.13 -19.33 22.94
CA MET A 35 -8.92 -18.56 21.97
C MET A 35 -10.11 -19.38 21.46
N ILE A 36 -11.30 -18.78 21.45
CA ILE A 36 -12.47 -19.24 20.71
C ILE A 36 -12.75 -18.22 19.59
N PRO A 37 -12.36 -18.53 18.33
CA PRO A 37 -12.41 -17.60 17.21
C PRO A 37 -13.75 -16.89 17.07
N SER A 38 -13.73 -15.61 16.71
CA SER A 38 -14.90 -14.72 16.57
C SER A 38 -15.73 -14.46 17.84
N LEU A 39 -15.40 -15.05 18.99
CA LEU A 39 -16.12 -14.90 20.25
C LEU A 39 -15.26 -14.21 21.33
N GLY A 40 -14.08 -14.75 21.61
CA GLY A 40 -13.20 -14.21 22.64
C GLY A 40 -12.18 -15.22 23.14
N MET A 41 -11.53 -14.88 24.23
CA MET A 41 -10.40 -15.60 24.78
C MET A 41 -10.56 -15.82 26.28
N ALA A 42 -10.49 -17.07 26.72
CA ALA A 42 -10.36 -17.41 28.13
C ALA A 42 -8.89 -17.27 28.57
N ARG A 43 -8.69 -16.74 29.77
CA ARG A 43 -7.39 -16.46 30.37
C ARG A 43 -7.25 -17.22 31.69
N PHE A 44 -6.17 -17.96 31.80
CA PHE A 44 -5.82 -18.78 32.94
C PHE A 44 -4.48 -18.32 33.55
N PRO A 45 -4.28 -18.47 34.87
CA PRO A 45 -3.01 -18.16 35.53
C PRO A 45 -1.89 -19.19 35.28
N ASP A 46 -2.02 -20.05 34.27
CA ASP A 46 -1.09 -21.15 33.93
C ASP A 46 0.26 -20.61 33.40
N ASP A 47 1.37 -21.22 33.83
CA ASP A 47 2.75 -20.88 33.44
C ASP A 47 3.30 -21.78 32.31
N GLY A 48 2.55 -22.80 31.90
CA GLY A 48 2.87 -23.64 30.76
C GLY A 48 2.87 -22.86 29.43
N THR A 49 3.88 -23.11 28.59
CA THR A 49 3.94 -22.55 27.22
C THR A 49 2.72 -23.01 26.41
N PHE A 50 2.39 -24.30 26.50
CA PHE A 50 1.27 -24.92 25.80
C PHE A 50 0.52 -25.90 26.71
N SER A 51 -0.81 -25.80 26.73
CA SER A 51 -1.69 -26.74 27.42
C SER A 51 -3.01 -26.92 26.65
N SER A 52 -4.03 -27.51 27.27
CA SER A 52 -5.35 -27.71 26.67
C SER A 52 -6.46 -27.31 27.64
N ALA A 53 -7.53 -26.72 27.13
CA ALA A 53 -8.72 -26.39 27.91
C ALA A 53 -9.95 -27.11 27.34
N ALA A 54 -10.85 -27.55 28.22
CA ALA A 54 -12.13 -28.12 27.82
C ALA A 54 -13.15 -26.99 27.64
N VAL A 55 -13.77 -26.91 26.46
CA VAL A 55 -14.92 -26.05 26.19
C VAL A 55 -16.17 -26.88 26.31
N ARG A 56 -17.14 -26.41 27.09
CA ARG A 56 -18.41 -27.12 27.33
C ARG A 56 -19.59 -26.17 27.12
N GLY A 57 -20.59 -26.62 26.37
CA GLY A 57 -21.89 -25.98 26.21
C GLY A 57 -22.99 -26.89 26.76
N VAL A 58 -23.82 -26.36 27.66
CA VAL A 58 -25.00 -27.07 28.22
C VAL A 58 -26.15 -26.09 28.42
N ASN A 59 -27.31 -26.35 27.82
CA ASN A 59 -28.52 -25.54 27.95
C ASN A 59 -28.26 -24.05 27.68
N GLY A 60 -27.53 -23.75 26.58
CA GLY A 60 -27.20 -22.38 26.16
C GLY A 60 -26.16 -21.66 27.05
N ARG A 61 -25.51 -22.35 27.99
CA ARG A 61 -24.43 -21.79 28.82
C ARG A 61 -23.09 -22.42 28.45
N TYR A 62 -22.08 -21.58 28.30
CA TYR A 62 -20.77 -21.99 27.81
C TYR A 62 -19.65 -21.63 28.78
N SER A 63 -18.67 -22.54 28.91
CA SER A 63 -17.50 -22.33 29.76
C SER A 63 -16.24 -22.96 29.17
N VAL A 64 -15.08 -22.43 29.55
CA VAL A 64 -13.76 -22.96 29.24
C VAL A 64 -13.05 -23.30 30.54
N SER A 65 -12.58 -24.53 30.68
CA SER A 65 -11.95 -25.01 31.91
C SER A 65 -10.53 -25.52 31.65
N SER A 66 -9.57 -25.09 32.46
CA SER A 66 -8.18 -25.57 32.46
C SER A 66 -7.63 -25.60 33.88
N ALA A 67 -6.88 -26.64 34.22
CA ALA A 67 -6.18 -26.80 35.51
C ALA A 67 -7.03 -26.43 36.76
N GLY A 68 -8.30 -26.87 36.80
CA GLY A 68 -9.22 -26.59 37.91
C GLY A 68 -9.84 -25.19 37.93
N THR A 69 -9.44 -24.29 37.02
CA THR A 69 -10.08 -22.98 36.83
C THR A 69 -11.13 -23.06 35.73
N THR A 70 -12.30 -22.47 35.95
CA THR A 70 -13.38 -22.39 34.95
C THR A 70 -13.73 -20.94 34.66
N VAL A 71 -13.61 -20.55 33.39
CA VAL A 71 -14.02 -19.25 32.87
C VAL A 71 -15.36 -19.40 32.18
N ARG A 72 -16.33 -18.57 32.55
CA ARG A 72 -17.65 -18.56 31.89
C ARG A 72 -17.66 -17.53 30.76
N LEU A 73 -18.24 -17.90 29.63
CA LEU A 73 -18.49 -16.94 28.56
C LEU A 73 -19.62 -15.98 29.01
N PRO A 74 -19.51 -14.68 28.70
CA PRO A 74 -20.58 -13.73 28.96
C PRO A 74 -21.76 -13.93 28.02
N ASP A 75 -22.97 -13.62 28.49
CA ASP A 75 -24.19 -13.70 27.67
C ASP A 75 -24.18 -12.69 26.50
N ALA A 76 -23.55 -11.53 26.71
CA ALA A 76 -23.40 -10.48 25.71
C ALA A 76 -22.13 -10.71 24.85
N PRO A 77 -22.26 -10.98 23.54
CA PRO A 77 -21.11 -11.19 22.67
C PRO A 77 -20.21 -9.95 22.60
N GLY A 78 -18.91 -10.15 22.80
CA GLY A 78 -17.88 -9.10 22.74
C GLY A 78 -17.65 -8.35 24.06
N SER A 79 -18.37 -8.68 25.13
CA SER A 79 -18.10 -8.16 26.47
C SER A 79 -16.95 -8.90 27.16
N ASP A 80 -16.26 -8.21 28.06
CA ASP A 80 -15.31 -8.82 28.98
C ASP A 80 -16.01 -9.37 30.22
N ALA A 81 -15.43 -10.40 30.85
CA ALA A 81 -15.89 -10.99 32.10
C ALA A 81 -14.68 -11.51 32.91
N PRO A 82 -14.84 -11.93 34.18
CA PRO A 82 -13.73 -12.49 34.95
C PRO A 82 -13.05 -13.66 34.23
N GLY A 83 -11.77 -13.49 33.90
CA GLY A 83 -10.99 -14.47 33.14
C GLY A 83 -11.32 -14.54 31.64
N TRP A 84 -12.15 -13.66 31.10
CA TRP A 84 -12.58 -13.65 29.69
C TRP A 84 -12.37 -12.29 29.04
N TRP A 85 -11.71 -12.29 27.87
CA TRP A 85 -11.65 -11.14 26.98
C TRP A 85 -12.54 -11.38 25.75
N GLY A 86 -13.58 -10.56 25.58
CA GLY A 86 -14.42 -10.58 24.39
C GLY A 86 -13.73 -9.86 23.22
N ILE A 87 -13.96 -10.34 21.99
CA ILE A 87 -13.54 -9.58 20.80
C ILE A 87 -14.40 -8.32 20.71
N ARG A 88 -13.78 -7.15 20.64
CA ARG A 88 -14.51 -5.89 20.67
C ARG A 88 -15.14 -5.61 19.31
N ARG A 89 -16.24 -4.87 19.31
CA ARG A 89 -16.86 -4.36 18.08
C ARG A 89 -16.90 -2.85 18.10
N VAL A 90 -16.68 -2.30 16.92
CA VAL A 90 -16.94 -0.91 16.59
C VAL A 90 -18.11 -0.85 15.62
N ARG A 91 -19.00 0.10 15.87
CA ARG A 91 -20.27 0.20 15.14
C ARG A 91 -20.48 1.64 14.71
N SER A 92 -20.87 1.83 13.46
CA SER A 92 -21.22 3.13 12.93
C SER A 92 -22.55 3.06 12.20
N GLN A 93 -23.42 4.04 12.44
CA GLN A 93 -24.71 4.17 11.77
C GLN A 93 -24.76 5.52 11.06
N VAL A 94 -24.92 5.50 9.74
CA VAL A 94 -25.02 6.72 8.91
C VAL A 94 -26.24 6.58 8.00
N GLY A 95 -27.34 7.27 8.37
CA GLY A 95 -28.62 7.10 7.68
C GLY A 95 -29.08 5.64 7.70
N ALA A 96 -29.30 5.04 6.53
CA ALA A 96 -29.68 3.63 6.38
C ALA A 96 -28.48 2.66 6.44
N HIS A 97 -27.24 3.14 6.42
CA HIS A 97 -26.05 2.30 6.38
C HIS A 97 -25.58 1.96 7.79
N ARG A 98 -25.39 0.66 8.05
CA ARG A 98 -24.88 0.14 9.33
C ARG A 98 -23.57 -0.60 9.10
N PHE A 99 -22.51 -0.12 9.74
CA PHE A 99 -21.20 -0.77 9.77
C PHE A 99 -21.03 -1.42 11.15
N SER A 100 -20.55 -2.65 11.18
CA SER A 100 -20.25 -3.38 12.41
C SER A 100 -19.01 -4.22 12.18
N LEU A 101 -17.86 -3.72 12.63
CA LEU A 101 -16.57 -4.36 12.44
C LEU A 101 -16.10 -4.92 13.78
N TRP A 102 -15.53 -6.13 13.76
CA TRP A 102 -14.72 -6.62 14.86
C TRP A 102 -13.39 -5.88 14.85
N LEU A 103 -12.91 -5.50 16.03
CA LEU A 103 -11.51 -5.13 16.25
C LEU A 103 -10.84 -6.34 16.88
N ASP A 104 -10.15 -7.12 16.05
CA ASP A 104 -9.49 -8.34 16.48
C ASP A 104 -8.09 -8.03 17.01
N ASP A 105 -8.00 -7.89 18.34
CA ASP A 105 -6.77 -7.70 19.08
C ASP A 105 -6.30 -8.98 19.80
N LEU A 106 -6.99 -10.11 19.59
CA LEU A 106 -6.83 -11.33 20.38
C LEU A 106 -6.39 -12.55 19.58
N ASP A 107 -7.00 -12.81 18.42
CA ASP A 107 -6.87 -14.12 17.77
C ASP A 107 -5.40 -14.36 17.35
N PRO A 108 -4.78 -15.49 17.74
CA PRO A 108 -3.42 -15.78 17.34
C PRO A 108 -3.21 -15.78 15.81
N TYR A 109 -4.22 -16.17 15.04
CA TYR A 109 -4.15 -16.29 13.58
C TYR A 109 -4.65 -15.03 12.84
N ARG A 110 -4.82 -13.91 13.53
CA ARG A 110 -5.23 -12.62 12.93
C ARG A 110 -4.17 -12.00 12.00
N GLY A 111 -2.92 -12.45 12.07
CA GLY A 111 -1.83 -11.99 11.21
C GLY A 111 -1.89 -12.57 9.79
N LEU A 112 -0.92 -12.21 8.94
CA LEU A 112 -0.83 -12.71 7.56
C LEU A 112 -0.04 -14.02 7.42
N TYR A 113 0.87 -14.30 8.35
CA TYR A 113 1.88 -15.35 8.18
C TYR A 113 1.89 -16.27 9.40
N GLU A 114 2.56 -15.82 10.46
CA GLU A 114 2.75 -16.61 11.67
C GLU A 114 1.74 -16.21 12.75
N PRO A 115 1.39 -17.16 13.63
CA PRO A 115 0.59 -16.84 14.79
C PRO A 115 1.28 -15.78 15.66
N ILE A 116 0.51 -14.77 16.09
CA ILE A 116 1.00 -13.67 16.91
C ILE A 116 0.35 -13.67 18.29
N PRO A 117 1.09 -13.38 19.37
CA PRO A 117 0.50 -13.30 20.70
C PRO A 117 -0.70 -12.34 20.77
N PRO A 118 -1.70 -12.60 21.63
CA PRO A 118 -2.77 -11.66 21.89
C PRO A 118 -2.20 -10.33 22.41
N GLU A 119 -2.68 -9.21 21.87
CA GLU A 119 -2.21 -7.87 22.21
C GLU A 119 -3.42 -6.98 22.44
N ARG A 120 -3.99 -7.07 23.64
CA ARG A 120 -5.23 -6.35 23.99
C ARG A 120 -5.04 -4.85 23.84
N LEU A 121 -5.84 -4.21 23.00
CA LEU A 121 -5.79 -2.76 22.85
C LEU A 121 -6.21 -2.06 24.16
N PRO A 122 -5.49 -1.01 24.58
CA PRO A 122 -5.95 -0.08 25.60
C PRO A 122 -7.28 0.57 25.22
N GLY A 123 -8.11 0.93 26.20
CA GLY A 123 -9.43 1.55 25.96
C GLY A 123 -9.36 2.84 25.14
N LYS A 124 -8.30 3.66 25.31
CA LYS A 124 -8.07 4.87 24.50
C LYS A 124 -7.93 4.56 23.01
N ASP A 125 -7.23 3.48 22.67
CA ASP A 125 -6.96 3.12 21.28
C ASP A 125 -8.23 2.56 20.61
N VAL A 126 -9.07 1.85 21.37
CA VAL A 126 -10.41 1.43 20.91
C VAL A 126 -11.30 2.64 20.61
N ALA A 127 -11.26 3.68 21.45
CA ALA A 127 -12.01 4.91 21.22
C ALA A 127 -11.51 5.67 19.98
N ASP A 128 -10.20 5.71 19.74
CA ASP A 128 -9.62 6.27 18.52
C ASP A 128 -10.07 5.51 17.27
N TRP A 129 -10.06 4.17 17.31
CA TRP A 129 -10.60 3.34 16.23
C TRP A 129 -12.09 3.62 15.97
N GLN A 130 -12.91 3.65 17.01
CA GLN A 130 -14.34 3.95 16.89
C GLN A 130 -14.56 5.31 16.22
N ARG A 131 -13.86 6.37 16.68
CA ARG A 131 -13.95 7.71 16.11
C ARG A 131 -13.55 7.74 14.63
N LEU A 132 -12.41 7.15 14.27
CA LEU A 132 -11.94 7.13 12.89
C LEU A 132 -12.88 6.34 11.98
N ILE A 133 -13.45 5.23 12.47
CA ILE A 133 -14.43 4.43 11.72
C ILE A 133 -15.71 5.24 11.51
N ASP A 134 -16.18 5.97 12.52
CA ASP A 134 -17.34 6.86 12.36
C ASP A 134 -17.08 7.97 11.33
N GLU A 135 -15.88 8.54 11.29
CA GLU A 135 -15.47 9.50 10.26
C GLU A 135 -15.44 8.86 8.87
N ALA A 136 -14.78 7.71 8.74
CA ALA A 136 -14.65 7.00 7.47
C ALA A 136 -16.02 6.57 6.92
N CYS A 137 -16.87 5.94 7.74
CA CYS A 137 -18.20 5.51 7.36
C CYS A 137 -19.09 6.67 6.90
N ARG A 138 -18.97 7.85 7.53
CA ARG A 138 -19.67 9.06 7.08
C ARG A 138 -19.23 9.49 5.68
N LEU A 139 -17.93 9.51 5.41
CA LEU A 139 -17.39 9.86 4.09
C LEU A 139 -17.83 8.85 3.02
N VAL A 140 -17.73 7.55 3.30
CA VAL A 140 -18.13 6.50 2.35
C VAL A 140 -19.64 6.54 2.09
N ALA A 141 -20.46 6.70 3.13
CA ALA A 141 -21.92 6.79 2.97
C ALA A 141 -22.36 8.03 2.19
N ALA A 142 -21.74 9.18 2.44
CA ALA A 142 -22.09 10.43 1.77
C ALA A 142 -21.66 10.45 0.29
N HIS A 143 -20.46 9.95 -0.01
CA HIS A 143 -19.84 10.15 -1.33
C HIS A 143 -19.82 8.89 -2.21
N LEU A 144 -19.96 7.70 -1.63
CA LEU A 144 -19.98 6.41 -2.35
C LEU A 144 -21.08 5.48 -1.79
N PRO A 145 -22.37 5.86 -1.85
CA PRO A 145 -23.46 5.10 -1.23
C PRO A 145 -23.58 3.65 -1.74
N GLY A 146 -23.16 3.40 -2.99
CA GLY A 146 -23.05 2.06 -3.54
C GLY A 146 -22.08 1.16 -2.78
N LEU A 147 -20.87 1.68 -2.46
CA LEU A 147 -19.90 0.97 -1.62
C LEU A 147 -20.37 0.88 -0.17
N ALA A 148 -20.97 1.93 0.38
CA ALA A 148 -21.50 1.92 1.74
C ALA A 148 -22.59 0.84 1.95
N ARG A 149 -23.31 0.46 0.89
CA ARG A 149 -24.29 -0.63 0.92
C ARG A 149 -23.66 -2.02 0.96
N ILE A 150 -22.57 -2.24 0.23
CA ILE A 150 -21.98 -3.58 0.07
C ILE A 150 -20.82 -3.86 1.02
N MET A 151 -20.10 -2.83 1.48
CA MET A 151 -18.94 -2.97 2.35
C MET A 151 -19.26 -3.69 3.66
N PRO A 152 -20.36 -3.41 4.38
CA PRO A 152 -20.71 -4.14 5.60
C PRO A 152 -21.04 -5.64 5.39
N VAL A 153 -21.30 -6.05 4.15
CA VAL A 153 -21.59 -7.46 3.81
C VAL A 153 -20.29 -8.25 3.65
N GLY A 154 -19.27 -7.64 3.04
CA GLY A 154 -18.01 -8.33 2.74
C GLY A 154 -16.87 -8.02 3.69
N LEU A 155 -16.92 -6.94 4.49
CA LEU A 155 -15.90 -6.59 5.48
C LEU A 155 -16.46 -6.74 6.90
N ALA A 156 -15.89 -7.66 7.68
CA ALA A 156 -16.38 -8.03 9.00
C ALA A 156 -15.37 -7.78 10.13
N SER A 157 -14.06 -7.83 9.85
CA SER A 157 -13.02 -7.74 10.87
C SER A 157 -11.88 -6.82 10.45
N LEU A 158 -11.37 -6.06 11.41
CA LEU A 158 -10.13 -5.30 11.31
C LEU A 158 -9.15 -5.79 12.37
N VAL A 159 -7.92 -6.02 11.94
CA VAL A 159 -6.79 -6.36 12.81
C VAL A 159 -5.97 -5.09 12.99
N PRO A 160 -6.08 -4.44 14.15
CA PRO A 160 -5.45 -3.15 14.36
C PRO A 160 -3.94 -3.30 14.53
N LYS A 161 -3.19 -2.41 13.88
CA LYS A 161 -1.75 -2.24 14.08
C LYS A 161 -1.43 -0.82 14.54
N PRO A 162 -0.30 -0.60 15.24
CA PRO A 162 0.14 0.73 15.61
C PRO A 162 0.25 1.65 14.40
N ARG A 163 0.12 2.96 14.65
CA ARG A 163 0.34 3.98 13.63
C ARG A 163 1.78 3.90 13.14
N VAL A 164 1.95 3.94 11.82
CA VAL A 164 3.25 4.19 11.18
C VAL A 164 3.19 5.60 10.62
N PHE A 165 4.08 6.48 11.04
CA PHE A 165 4.08 7.85 10.54
C PHE A 165 4.29 7.87 9.02
N PHE A 166 3.54 8.74 8.33
CA PHE A 166 3.56 8.94 6.87
C PHE A 166 3.08 7.75 6.02
N ARG A 167 2.69 6.63 6.62
CA ARG A 167 2.25 5.43 5.90
C ARG A 167 0.99 4.86 6.52
N ASN A 168 0.11 4.33 5.68
CA ASN A 168 -1.07 3.59 6.13
C ASN A 168 -0.93 2.11 5.73
N PRO A 169 -0.01 1.35 6.36
CA PRO A 169 0.20 -0.03 6.01
C PRO A 169 -1.09 -0.81 6.25
N SER A 170 -1.48 -1.56 5.24
CA SER A 170 -2.66 -2.41 5.26
C SER A 170 -2.42 -3.65 4.42
N ALA A 171 -3.18 -4.69 4.72
CA ALA A 171 -3.14 -5.94 3.98
C ALA A 171 -4.39 -6.78 4.23
N SER A 172 -4.82 -7.48 3.18
CA SER A 172 -5.80 -8.55 3.23
C SER A 172 -5.28 -9.76 2.47
N THR A 173 -5.94 -10.90 2.68
CA THR A 173 -5.62 -12.16 2.00
C THR A 173 -6.91 -12.86 1.58
N GLY A 174 -6.87 -13.57 0.45
CA GLY A 174 -8.01 -14.35 -0.04
C GLY A 174 -8.46 -15.44 0.94
N GLU A 175 -7.52 -15.97 1.74
CA GLU A 175 -7.79 -17.00 2.74
C GLU A 175 -8.52 -16.47 4.00
N ALA A 176 -8.56 -15.15 4.20
CA ALA A 176 -9.21 -14.48 5.33
C ALA A 176 -10.29 -13.52 4.83
N PHE A 177 -11.23 -14.04 4.04
CA PHE A 177 -12.30 -13.25 3.44
C PHE A 177 -13.02 -12.37 4.49
N GLY A 178 -13.05 -11.06 4.24
CA GLY A 178 -13.68 -10.08 5.11
C GLY A 178 -12.87 -9.63 6.31
N SER A 179 -11.57 -9.94 6.34
CA SER A 179 -10.61 -9.42 7.32
C SER A 179 -9.55 -8.55 6.64
N ALA A 180 -9.12 -7.49 7.32
CA ALA A 180 -7.99 -6.68 6.90
C ALA A 180 -7.13 -6.26 8.09
N VAL A 181 -5.82 -6.34 7.94
CA VAL A 181 -4.84 -5.73 8.86
C VAL A 181 -4.71 -4.27 8.49
N VAL A 182 -4.87 -3.37 9.47
CA VAL A 182 -4.82 -1.92 9.23
C VAL A 182 -4.01 -1.23 10.32
N GLY A 183 -2.94 -0.55 9.93
CA GLY A 183 -2.24 0.40 10.80
C GLY A 183 -3.10 1.62 11.08
N LEU A 184 -3.16 2.07 12.34
CA LEU A 184 -4.01 3.19 12.78
C LEU A 184 -3.74 4.46 11.94
N PRO A 185 -4.69 4.90 11.09
CA PRO A 185 -4.48 6.06 10.21
C PRO A 185 -4.46 7.40 10.98
N THR A 186 -4.09 8.47 10.28
CA THR A 186 -4.07 9.84 10.84
C THR A 186 -5.46 10.44 10.98
N ASP A 187 -6.36 10.15 10.04
CA ASP A 187 -7.69 10.74 9.93
C ASP A 187 -8.69 9.78 9.25
N GLY A 188 -9.99 10.11 9.34
CA GLY A 188 -11.05 9.29 8.73
C GLY A 188 -11.00 9.18 7.21
N ALA A 189 -10.46 10.16 6.48
CA ALA A 189 -10.32 10.06 5.03
C ALA A 189 -9.27 9.01 4.63
N SER A 190 -8.15 8.97 5.37
CA SER A 190 -7.09 7.96 5.23
C SER A 190 -7.59 6.56 5.58
N LEU A 191 -8.42 6.44 6.63
CA LEU A 191 -9.06 5.17 6.95
C LEU A 191 -10.08 4.78 5.87
N ALA A 192 -10.91 5.70 5.36
CA ALA A 192 -11.87 5.40 4.29
C ALA A 192 -11.18 4.90 3.02
N GLU A 193 -10.09 5.56 2.59
CA GLU A 193 -9.25 5.11 1.48
C GLU A 193 -8.75 3.68 1.73
N THR A 194 -8.20 3.41 2.92
CA THR A 194 -7.67 2.09 3.28
C THR A 194 -8.77 1.02 3.30
N LEU A 195 -9.93 1.31 3.89
CA LEU A 195 -11.07 0.39 3.93
C LEU A 195 -11.59 0.07 2.53
N ILE A 196 -11.65 1.07 1.64
CA ILE A 196 -12.05 0.85 0.24
C ILE A 196 -11.02 -0.01 -0.47
N HIS A 197 -9.73 0.28 -0.31
CA HIS A 197 -8.63 -0.48 -0.90
C HIS A 197 -8.71 -1.96 -0.51
N GLU A 198 -8.78 -2.25 0.79
CA GLU A 198 -8.83 -3.62 1.29
C GLU A 198 -10.16 -4.31 0.95
N PHE A 199 -11.28 -3.58 0.98
CA PHE A 199 -12.56 -4.14 0.57
C PHE A 199 -12.57 -4.57 -0.91
N GLN A 200 -11.93 -3.80 -1.79
CA GLN A 200 -11.81 -4.19 -3.20
C GLN A 200 -10.93 -5.44 -3.38
N HIS A 201 -9.85 -5.59 -2.60
CA HIS A 201 -9.09 -6.85 -2.58
C HIS A 201 -9.94 -8.03 -2.12
N ILE A 202 -10.76 -7.86 -1.08
CA ILE A 202 -11.68 -8.89 -0.59
C ILE A 202 -12.70 -9.28 -1.67
N VAL A 203 -13.32 -8.30 -2.33
CA VAL A 203 -14.29 -8.54 -3.40
C VAL A 203 -13.65 -9.28 -4.58
N LEU A 204 -12.46 -8.86 -5.02
CA LEU A 204 -11.77 -9.51 -6.12
C LEU A 204 -11.26 -10.90 -5.73
N GLY A 205 -10.77 -11.09 -4.50
CA GLY A 205 -10.39 -12.40 -3.98
C GLY A 205 -11.56 -13.39 -4.04
N GLY A 206 -12.74 -12.98 -3.58
CA GLY A 206 -13.95 -13.79 -3.69
C GLY A 206 -14.34 -14.10 -5.14
N LEU A 207 -14.21 -13.13 -6.06
CA LEU A 207 -14.48 -13.35 -7.49
C LEU A 207 -13.49 -14.35 -8.12
N LEU A 208 -12.21 -14.28 -7.76
CA LEU A 208 -11.17 -15.13 -8.32
C LEU A 208 -11.31 -16.61 -7.92
N HIS A 209 -12.09 -16.92 -6.87
CA HIS A 209 -12.48 -18.30 -6.55
C HIS A 209 -13.55 -18.86 -7.52
N LEU A 210 -14.24 -17.99 -8.26
CA LEU A 210 -15.35 -18.35 -9.14
C LEU A 210 -15.00 -18.22 -10.62
N VAL A 211 -14.14 -17.26 -10.97
CA VAL A 211 -13.82 -16.90 -12.36
C VAL A 211 -12.33 -16.66 -12.52
N GLU A 212 -11.71 -17.39 -13.43
CA GLU A 212 -10.33 -17.16 -13.85
C GLU A 212 -10.25 -15.94 -14.79
N LEU A 213 -9.53 -14.91 -14.38
CA LEU A 213 -9.37 -13.67 -15.14
C LEU A 213 -8.07 -13.63 -15.97
N TYR A 214 -7.11 -14.48 -15.66
CA TYR A 214 -5.80 -14.53 -16.30
C TYR A 214 -5.19 -15.92 -16.11
N GLU A 215 -4.38 -16.33 -17.09
CA GLU A 215 -3.53 -17.51 -16.97
C GLU A 215 -2.42 -17.25 -15.92
N PRO A 216 -2.08 -18.24 -15.08
CA PRO A 216 -1.04 -18.08 -14.06
C PRO A 216 0.32 -17.68 -14.67
N ASP A 217 0.77 -16.46 -14.36
CA ASP A 217 2.09 -15.95 -14.73
C ASP A 217 2.80 -15.37 -13.48
N PRO A 218 3.73 -16.13 -12.87
CA PRO A 218 4.43 -15.68 -11.66
C PRO A 218 5.54 -14.66 -11.97
N ARG A 219 5.82 -14.34 -13.24
CA ARG A 219 6.94 -13.44 -13.60
C ARG A 219 6.65 -12.02 -13.14
N GLU A 220 7.54 -11.48 -12.33
CA GLU A 220 7.52 -10.10 -11.84
C GLU A 220 8.00 -9.13 -12.94
N ARG A 221 7.09 -8.74 -13.83
CA ARG A 221 7.43 -7.99 -15.06
C ARG A 221 6.68 -6.69 -15.26
N ILE A 222 5.77 -6.34 -14.35
CA ILE A 222 4.85 -5.20 -14.52
C ILE A 222 5.21 -4.10 -13.53
N TYR A 223 5.52 -2.92 -14.05
CA TYR A 223 5.60 -1.71 -13.22
C TYR A 223 4.21 -1.33 -12.69
N VAL A 224 4.14 -1.01 -11.40
CA VAL A 224 2.97 -0.41 -10.76
C VAL A 224 3.41 0.76 -9.89
N ALA A 225 2.51 1.69 -9.58
CA ALA A 225 2.86 2.89 -8.79
C ALA A 225 2.71 2.73 -7.27
N TRP A 226 2.08 1.65 -6.82
CA TRP A 226 1.77 1.39 -5.40
C TRP A 226 2.71 0.37 -4.74
N ARG A 227 3.71 -0.12 -5.47
CA ARG A 227 4.76 -1.00 -4.97
C ARG A 227 6.08 -0.67 -5.64
N ASP A 228 7.15 -0.88 -4.89
CA ASP A 228 8.52 -0.61 -5.33
C ASP A 228 9.07 -1.69 -6.26
N ASP A 229 8.61 -2.94 -6.12
CA ASP A 229 9.02 -4.09 -6.91
C ASP A 229 8.16 -4.27 -8.18
N PRO A 230 8.72 -4.81 -9.27
CA PRO A 230 7.94 -5.34 -10.39
C PRO A 230 6.91 -6.37 -9.91
N ARG A 231 5.72 -6.36 -10.49
CA ARG A 231 4.62 -7.23 -10.08
C ARG A 231 4.32 -8.31 -11.11
N PRO A 232 3.83 -9.48 -10.68
CA PRO A 232 3.17 -10.41 -11.59
C PRO A 232 1.81 -9.87 -12.02
N VAL A 233 1.22 -10.46 -13.07
CA VAL A 233 -0.11 -10.09 -13.60
C VAL A 233 -1.16 -10.08 -12.49
N SER A 234 -1.16 -11.10 -11.64
CA SER A 234 -2.07 -11.23 -10.50
C SER A 234 -1.99 -10.03 -9.56
N GLY A 235 -0.77 -9.62 -9.18
CA GLY A 235 -0.53 -8.49 -8.28
C GLY A 235 -0.87 -7.14 -8.90
N ALA A 236 -0.62 -6.98 -10.20
CA ALA A 236 -0.99 -5.76 -10.93
C ALA A 236 -2.51 -5.63 -11.07
N LEU A 237 -3.21 -6.73 -11.40
CA LEU A 237 -4.68 -6.75 -11.50
C LEU A 237 -5.34 -6.40 -10.16
N GLN A 238 -4.87 -7.02 -9.07
CA GLN A 238 -5.33 -6.73 -7.72
C GLN A 238 -5.22 -5.23 -7.41
N GLY A 239 -4.07 -4.63 -7.69
CA GLY A 239 -3.87 -3.20 -7.46
C GLY A 239 -4.74 -2.30 -8.36
N VAL A 240 -4.91 -2.63 -9.65
CA VAL A 240 -5.78 -1.86 -10.54
C VAL A 240 -7.21 -1.80 -10.00
N TYR A 241 -7.75 -2.92 -9.51
CA TYR A 241 -9.11 -2.95 -8.97
C TYR A 241 -9.23 -2.21 -7.63
N ALA A 242 -8.25 -2.36 -6.74
CA ALA A 242 -8.23 -1.63 -5.48
C ALA A 242 -8.13 -0.11 -5.68
N PHE A 243 -7.17 0.33 -6.51
CA PHE A 243 -6.98 1.75 -6.78
C PHE A 243 -8.04 2.36 -7.70
N PHE A 244 -8.81 1.55 -8.44
CA PHE A 244 -10.04 2.03 -9.07
C PHE A 244 -11.05 2.52 -8.01
N GLY A 245 -11.23 1.76 -6.92
CA GLY A 245 -12.07 2.19 -5.79
C GLY A 245 -11.53 3.43 -5.08
N VAL A 246 -10.22 3.47 -4.80
CA VAL A 246 -9.54 4.63 -4.18
C VAL A 246 -9.66 5.88 -5.06
N THR A 247 -9.47 5.74 -6.38
CA THR A 247 -9.62 6.85 -7.32
C THR A 247 -11.04 7.40 -7.29
N ALA A 248 -12.06 6.54 -7.28
CA ALA A 248 -13.46 6.94 -7.20
C ALA A 248 -13.76 7.73 -5.91
N PHE A 249 -13.15 7.34 -4.79
CA PHE A 249 -13.27 8.02 -3.51
C PHE A 249 -12.69 9.43 -3.54
N TRP A 250 -11.43 9.57 -3.95
CA TRP A 250 -10.78 10.88 -4.01
C TRP A 250 -11.45 11.81 -5.03
N ARG A 251 -11.91 11.26 -6.17
CA ARG A 251 -12.74 11.98 -7.14
C ARG A 251 -14.00 12.56 -6.47
N ALA A 252 -14.73 11.74 -5.70
CA ALA A 252 -15.97 12.16 -5.07
C ALA A 252 -15.73 13.22 -3.96
N LEU A 253 -14.64 13.10 -3.19
CA LEU A 253 -14.26 14.13 -2.22
C LEU A 253 -13.87 15.45 -2.90
N TYR A 254 -13.11 15.38 -4.00
CA TYR A 254 -12.72 16.56 -4.76
C TYR A 254 -13.93 17.29 -5.35
N GLN A 255 -14.89 16.54 -5.91
CA GLN A 255 -16.14 17.10 -6.45
C GLN A 255 -17.04 17.72 -5.37
N ALA A 256 -16.92 17.26 -4.13
CA ALA A 256 -17.64 17.80 -2.99
C ALA A 256 -16.88 18.92 -2.26
N ASP A 257 -15.77 19.41 -2.82
CA ASP A 257 -14.89 20.42 -2.22
C ASP A 257 -14.36 20.04 -0.81
N GLN A 258 -14.22 18.73 -0.56
CA GLN A 258 -13.70 18.22 0.70
C GLN A 258 -12.19 18.12 0.64
N SER A 259 -11.51 18.96 1.43
CA SER A 259 -10.04 19.08 1.47
C SER A 259 -9.44 19.22 0.06
N PRO A 260 -9.86 20.22 -0.74
CA PRO A 260 -9.69 20.26 -2.21
C PRO A 260 -8.24 20.14 -2.69
N ARG A 261 -7.25 20.62 -1.90
CA ARG A 261 -5.83 20.44 -2.23
C ARG A 261 -5.41 18.97 -2.15
N ARG A 262 -5.72 18.29 -1.04
CA ARG A 262 -5.41 16.86 -0.83
C ARG A 262 -6.22 15.98 -1.77
N SER A 263 -7.54 16.17 -1.84
CA SER A 263 -8.40 15.33 -2.67
C SER A 263 -8.12 15.53 -4.17
N GLY A 264 -7.81 16.76 -4.59
CA GLY A 264 -7.37 17.05 -5.95
C GLY A 264 -6.06 16.34 -6.31
N PHE A 265 -5.05 16.40 -5.42
CA PHE A 265 -3.79 15.69 -5.61
C PHE A 265 -3.97 14.17 -5.69
N GLU A 266 -4.65 13.56 -4.71
CA GLU A 266 -4.83 12.10 -4.68
C GLU A 266 -5.70 11.61 -5.85
N PHE A 267 -6.72 12.36 -6.26
CA PHE A 267 -7.49 12.04 -7.46
C PHE A 267 -6.63 12.09 -8.72
N ALA A 268 -5.87 13.18 -8.92
CA ALA A 268 -4.98 13.34 -10.05
C ALA A 268 -3.89 12.26 -10.11
N TYR A 269 -3.32 11.92 -8.96
CA TYR A 269 -2.30 10.89 -8.82
C TYR A 269 -2.88 9.51 -9.14
N TRP A 270 -3.90 9.06 -8.41
CA TRP A 270 -4.40 7.69 -8.56
C TRP A 270 -5.08 7.44 -9.88
N ARG A 271 -5.78 8.42 -10.48
CA ARG A 271 -6.43 8.23 -11.79
C ARG A 271 -5.42 7.93 -12.89
N GLU A 272 -4.28 8.63 -12.89
CA GLU A 272 -3.25 8.48 -13.92
C GLU A 272 -2.45 7.19 -13.69
N ARG A 273 -2.06 6.92 -12.44
CA ARG A 273 -1.28 5.73 -12.07
C ARG A 273 -2.06 4.42 -12.28
N THR A 274 -3.33 4.41 -11.92
CA THR A 274 -4.23 3.27 -12.17
C THR A 274 -4.45 3.08 -13.67
N TRP A 275 -4.66 4.17 -14.41
CA TRP A 275 -4.85 4.13 -15.86
C TRP A 275 -3.62 3.59 -16.60
N HIS A 276 -2.42 4.02 -16.20
CA HIS A 276 -1.16 3.53 -16.77
C HIS A 276 -1.07 1.99 -16.67
N THR A 277 -1.25 1.45 -15.47
CA THR A 277 -1.18 -0.01 -15.23
C THR A 277 -2.30 -0.75 -15.94
N LEU A 278 -3.52 -0.20 -15.93
CA LEU A 278 -4.67 -0.77 -16.65
C LEU A 278 -4.39 -0.92 -18.14
N ARG A 279 -3.76 0.07 -18.79
CA ARG A 279 -3.40 0.00 -20.20
C ARG A 279 -2.38 -1.10 -20.50
N VAL A 280 -1.40 -1.29 -19.61
CA VAL A 280 -0.43 -2.38 -19.71
C VAL A 280 -1.15 -3.73 -19.63
N LEU A 281 -2.03 -3.92 -18.65
CA LEU A 281 -2.76 -5.18 -18.47
C LEU A 281 -3.71 -5.47 -19.63
N ARG A 282 -4.43 -4.48 -20.17
CA ARG A 282 -5.37 -4.68 -21.29
C ARG A 282 -4.70 -5.18 -22.57
N ALA A 283 -3.41 -4.91 -22.73
CA ALA A 283 -2.62 -5.41 -23.86
C ALA A 283 -1.97 -6.77 -23.58
N ASP A 284 -2.10 -7.31 -22.37
CA ASP A 284 -1.43 -8.53 -21.96
C ASP A 284 -2.16 -9.78 -22.50
N SER A 285 -1.39 -10.67 -23.12
CA SER A 285 -1.92 -11.88 -23.74
C SER A 285 -2.40 -12.92 -22.73
N THR A 286 -1.97 -12.83 -21.46
CA THR A 286 -2.36 -13.79 -20.40
C THR A 286 -3.81 -13.62 -19.93
N LEU A 287 -4.49 -12.53 -20.29
CA LEU A 287 -5.88 -12.33 -19.91
C LEU A 287 -6.78 -13.40 -20.55
N THR A 288 -7.74 -13.91 -19.77
CA THR A 288 -8.86 -14.69 -20.30
C THR A 288 -9.90 -13.73 -20.91
N ASP A 289 -10.91 -14.25 -21.60
CA ASP A 289 -12.01 -13.41 -22.09
C ASP A 289 -12.80 -12.75 -20.96
N ALA A 290 -12.90 -13.43 -19.80
CA ALA A 290 -13.48 -12.82 -18.60
C ALA A 290 -12.61 -11.68 -18.06
N GLY A 291 -11.28 -11.86 -18.03
CA GLY A 291 -10.33 -10.82 -17.66
C GLY A 291 -10.38 -9.59 -18.56
N ARG A 292 -10.43 -9.80 -19.88
CA ARG A 292 -10.61 -8.72 -20.87
C ARG A 292 -11.88 -7.92 -20.59
N ARG A 293 -13.03 -8.59 -20.48
CA ARG A 293 -14.31 -7.94 -20.15
C ARG A 293 -14.26 -7.20 -18.81
N PHE A 294 -13.62 -7.78 -17.80
CA PHE A 294 -13.47 -7.16 -16.48
C PHE A 294 -12.68 -5.85 -16.55
N LEU A 295 -11.52 -5.87 -17.21
CA LEU A 295 -10.68 -4.68 -17.36
C LEU A 295 -11.28 -3.64 -18.31
N ASP A 296 -11.99 -4.05 -19.35
CA ASP A 296 -12.72 -3.11 -20.23
C ASP A 296 -13.80 -2.35 -19.47
N ASN A 297 -14.52 -3.01 -18.55
CA ASN A 297 -15.50 -2.38 -17.67
C ASN A 297 -14.88 -1.35 -16.71
N ILE A 298 -13.64 -1.58 -16.25
CA ILE A 298 -12.88 -0.60 -15.46
C ILE A 298 -12.47 0.56 -16.37
N ALA A 299 -11.97 0.27 -17.58
CA ALA A 299 -11.52 1.27 -18.53
C ALA A 299 -12.65 2.20 -18.99
N GLU A 300 -13.86 1.67 -19.20
CA GLU A 300 -15.05 2.45 -19.54
C GLU A 300 -15.40 3.48 -18.46
N ARG A 301 -15.18 3.14 -17.19
CA ARG A 301 -15.46 4.02 -16.04
C ARG A 301 -14.31 4.99 -15.75
N LEU A 302 -13.07 4.51 -15.79
CA LEU A 302 -11.87 5.29 -15.46
C LEU A 302 -11.41 6.19 -16.62
N GLY A 303 -11.72 5.82 -17.87
CA GLY A 303 -11.33 6.56 -19.07
C GLY A 303 -11.85 8.00 -19.09
N PRO A 304 -13.16 8.23 -18.88
CA PRO A 304 -13.71 9.58 -18.78
C PRO A 304 -13.03 10.44 -17.69
N TRP A 305 -12.58 9.84 -16.58
CA TRP A 305 -11.96 10.56 -15.46
C TRP A 305 -10.60 11.16 -15.80
N GLN A 306 -9.94 10.68 -16.86
CA GLN A 306 -8.62 11.20 -17.28
C GLN A 306 -8.70 12.66 -17.76
N GLY A 307 -9.83 13.06 -18.35
CA GLY A 307 -10.06 14.42 -18.84
C GLY A 307 -10.71 15.35 -17.81
N GLU A 308 -11.04 14.87 -16.61
CA GLU A 308 -11.69 15.71 -15.60
C GLU A 308 -10.72 16.79 -15.09
N PRO A 309 -11.16 18.05 -14.96
CA PRO A 309 -10.28 19.11 -14.48
C PRO A 309 -9.91 18.89 -13.02
N VAL A 310 -8.66 19.21 -12.69
CA VAL A 310 -8.14 19.38 -11.33
C VAL A 310 -7.37 20.70 -11.29
N SER A 311 -7.02 21.20 -10.10
CA SER A 311 -6.17 22.40 -10.02
C SER A 311 -4.81 22.16 -10.69
N THR A 312 -4.20 23.22 -11.23
CA THR A 312 -2.86 23.16 -11.83
C THR A 312 -1.85 22.58 -10.83
N GLU A 313 -1.88 23.05 -9.59
CA GLU A 313 -1.04 22.53 -8.50
C GLU A 313 -1.21 21.00 -8.32
N ALA A 314 -2.45 20.52 -8.22
CA ALA A 314 -2.70 19.09 -8.04
C ALA A 314 -2.19 18.26 -9.22
N SER A 315 -2.38 18.75 -10.45
CA SER A 315 -1.88 18.09 -11.65
C SER A 315 -0.35 18.04 -11.68
N GLU A 316 0.33 19.16 -11.38
CA GLU A 316 1.78 19.25 -11.39
C GLU A 316 2.41 18.35 -10.31
N LEU A 317 1.89 18.38 -9.09
CA LEU A 317 2.35 17.53 -7.99
C LEU A 317 2.12 16.04 -8.28
N ALA A 318 0.96 15.66 -8.83
CA ALA A 318 0.66 14.29 -9.20
C ALA A 318 1.60 13.78 -10.32
N MET A 319 1.84 14.60 -11.35
CA MET A 319 2.81 14.28 -12.40
C MET A 319 4.23 14.13 -11.85
N ALA A 320 4.65 15.03 -10.95
CA ALA A 320 5.95 14.96 -10.31
C ALA A 320 6.11 13.66 -9.50
N ALA A 321 5.15 13.32 -8.65
CA ALA A 321 5.16 12.08 -7.86
C ALA A 321 5.13 10.82 -8.74
N GLY A 322 4.36 10.84 -9.84
CA GLY A 322 4.31 9.74 -10.80
C GLY A 322 5.63 9.52 -11.54
N ARG A 323 6.27 10.62 -11.98
CA ARG A 323 7.60 10.61 -12.62
C ARG A 323 8.68 10.17 -11.64
N ASP A 324 8.62 10.64 -10.40
CA ASP A 324 9.53 10.27 -9.34
C ASP A 324 9.58 8.75 -9.15
N HIS A 325 8.41 8.15 -8.91
CA HIS A 325 8.30 6.72 -8.69
C HIS A 325 8.74 5.90 -9.92
N LEU A 326 8.28 6.28 -11.13
CA LEU A 326 8.64 5.55 -12.34
C LEU A 326 10.15 5.62 -12.62
N ALA A 327 10.75 6.81 -12.58
CA ALA A 327 12.18 6.97 -12.82
C ALA A 327 13.01 6.20 -11.78
N GLY A 328 12.62 6.27 -10.50
CA GLY A 328 13.24 5.52 -9.42
C GLY A 328 13.14 4.01 -9.59
N TRP A 329 11.96 3.53 -9.99
CA TRP A 329 11.73 2.13 -10.31
C TRP A 329 12.59 1.67 -11.48
N ARG A 330 12.64 2.45 -12.58
CA ARG A 330 13.45 2.12 -13.74
C ARG A 330 14.92 2.02 -13.38
N ALA A 331 15.45 3.02 -12.67
CA ALA A 331 16.84 3.01 -12.20
C ALA A 331 17.17 1.71 -11.46
N ARG A 332 16.30 1.26 -10.55
CA ARG A 332 16.54 0.09 -9.69
C ARG A 332 16.30 -1.26 -10.37
N HIS A 333 15.32 -1.37 -11.26
CA HIS A 333 14.81 -2.66 -11.73
C HIS A 333 15.12 -2.96 -13.19
N LEU A 334 15.53 -1.96 -13.98
CA LEU A 334 15.93 -2.17 -15.35
C LEU A 334 17.46 -2.34 -15.46
N ARG A 335 17.88 -3.16 -16.42
CA ARG A 335 19.28 -3.38 -16.77
C ARG A 335 19.45 -3.11 -18.27
N PRO A 336 20.04 -1.97 -18.66
CA PRO A 336 20.35 -1.70 -20.04
C PRO A 336 21.25 -2.79 -20.63
N ASP A 337 21.07 -3.07 -21.92
CA ASP A 337 21.90 -4.00 -22.67
C ASP A 337 23.38 -3.55 -22.62
N THR A 338 24.26 -4.49 -22.29
CA THR A 338 25.69 -4.20 -22.11
C THR A 338 26.34 -3.72 -23.41
N SER A 339 25.83 -4.13 -24.59
CA SER A 339 26.34 -3.65 -25.87
C SER A 339 25.97 -2.18 -26.11
N VAL A 340 24.75 -1.79 -25.76
CA VAL A 340 24.27 -0.39 -25.88
C VAL A 340 25.05 0.51 -24.93
N VAL A 341 25.30 0.05 -23.70
CA VAL A 341 26.10 0.79 -22.71
C VAL A 341 27.53 0.98 -23.22
N ALA A 342 28.17 -0.08 -23.75
CA ALA A 342 29.52 -0.02 -24.28
C ALA A 342 29.63 0.92 -25.49
N GLU A 343 28.65 0.90 -26.40
CA GLU A 343 28.59 1.80 -27.56
C GLU A 343 28.50 3.26 -27.14
N LEU A 344 27.59 3.58 -26.20
CA LEU A 344 27.42 4.95 -25.69
C LEU A 344 28.66 5.45 -24.94
N ALA A 345 29.27 4.62 -24.11
CA ALA A 345 30.52 4.96 -23.42
C ALA A 345 31.66 5.24 -24.43
N ALA A 346 31.79 4.42 -25.47
CA ALA A 346 32.78 4.62 -26.53
C ALA A 346 32.47 5.85 -27.41
N ALA A 347 31.21 6.22 -27.61
CA ALA A 347 30.83 7.44 -28.31
C ALA A 347 31.19 8.69 -27.49
N TRP A 348 30.91 8.68 -26.18
CA TRP A 348 31.31 9.75 -25.26
C TRP A 348 32.82 9.99 -25.26
N LEU A 349 33.62 8.92 -25.07
CA LEU A 349 35.09 9.02 -25.03
C LEU A 349 35.69 9.55 -26.34
N ARG A 350 35.02 9.34 -27.48
CA ARG A 350 35.44 9.86 -28.79
C ARG A 350 34.90 11.26 -29.10
N GLY A 351 34.20 11.90 -28.16
CA GLY A 351 33.59 13.22 -28.35
C GLY A 351 32.52 13.24 -29.45
N ARG A 352 31.89 12.09 -29.74
CA ARG A 352 30.88 12.00 -30.81
C ARG A 352 29.52 12.50 -30.31
N PRO A 353 28.69 13.08 -31.19
CA PRO A 353 27.28 13.27 -30.89
C PRO A 353 26.64 11.91 -30.58
N ARG A 354 25.63 11.91 -29.70
CA ARG A 354 24.96 10.68 -29.29
C ARG A 354 24.39 9.94 -30.52
N PRO A 355 24.57 8.61 -30.62
CA PRO A 355 23.84 7.78 -31.57
C PRO A 355 22.31 7.94 -31.44
N PRO A 356 21.52 7.66 -32.50
CA PRO A 356 20.06 7.75 -32.48
C PRO A 356 19.40 7.05 -31.28
N ALA A 357 18.24 7.56 -30.86
CA ALA A 357 17.62 7.18 -29.60
C ALA A 357 17.28 5.68 -29.50
N VAL A 358 17.87 5.01 -28.51
CA VAL A 358 17.39 3.71 -27.99
C VAL A 358 16.55 4.03 -26.76
N ILE A 359 15.23 4.17 -26.94
CA ILE A 359 14.29 4.54 -25.87
C ILE A 359 13.99 3.33 -24.96
N ASP A 360 14.20 2.12 -25.49
CA ASP A 360 14.09 0.88 -24.74
C ASP A 360 15.40 0.09 -24.85
N ALA A 361 16.41 0.55 -24.13
CA ALA A 361 17.73 -0.08 -24.13
C ALA A 361 17.76 -1.37 -23.31
N THR A 362 16.62 -1.87 -22.84
CA THR A 362 16.55 -3.07 -22.00
C THR A 362 16.14 -4.27 -22.85
N SER A 363 17.01 -5.28 -22.92
CA SER A 363 16.74 -6.54 -23.62
C SER A 363 16.13 -7.60 -22.69
N LEU A 364 16.15 -7.37 -21.37
CA LEU A 364 15.66 -8.28 -20.34
C LEU A 364 14.45 -7.69 -19.61
N PRO A 365 13.54 -8.54 -19.10
CA PRO A 365 12.48 -8.08 -18.22
C PRO A 365 13.07 -7.43 -16.95
N PRO A 366 12.27 -6.59 -16.25
CA PRO A 366 12.67 -6.03 -14.98
C PRO A 366 13.11 -7.12 -14.00
N THR A 367 14.14 -6.85 -13.21
CA THR A 367 14.57 -7.76 -12.13
C THR A 367 13.95 -7.34 -10.80
N PRO A 368 13.48 -8.27 -9.96
CA PRO A 368 13.00 -7.94 -8.62
C PRO A 368 14.13 -7.55 -7.67
N VAL A 369 15.40 -7.79 -8.04
CA VAL A 369 16.56 -7.40 -7.24
C VAL A 369 16.88 -5.92 -7.50
N PRO A 370 16.64 -5.02 -6.53
CA PRO A 370 16.86 -3.59 -6.74
C PRO A 370 18.36 -3.26 -6.78
N ASP A 371 18.76 -2.36 -7.68
CA ASP A 371 20.09 -1.75 -7.71
C ASP A 371 20.06 -0.38 -7.03
N GLY A 372 20.23 -0.38 -5.70
CA GLY A 372 20.25 0.79 -4.83
C GLY A 372 19.00 0.93 -3.95
N SER A 373 19.14 1.68 -2.85
CA SER A 373 18.02 2.00 -1.96
C SER A 373 17.10 3.07 -2.56
N TRP A 374 15.84 3.07 -2.11
CA TRP A 374 14.82 4.04 -2.52
C TRP A 374 14.12 4.62 -1.30
N SER A 375 13.63 5.86 -1.42
CA SER A 375 12.78 6.50 -0.43
C SER A 375 11.56 7.12 -1.09
N HIS A 376 10.41 7.01 -0.42
CA HIS A 376 9.17 7.69 -0.80
C HIS A 376 9.08 9.11 -0.24
N ALA A 377 10.16 9.61 0.37
CA ALA A 377 10.20 10.87 1.10
C ALA A 377 9.58 12.06 0.35
N ARG A 378 9.87 12.24 -0.94
CA ARG A 378 9.28 13.35 -1.72
C ARG A 378 7.76 13.24 -1.85
N THR A 379 7.24 12.05 -2.13
CA THR A 379 5.79 11.84 -2.22
C THR A 379 5.13 12.02 -0.85
N ASP A 380 5.77 11.55 0.22
CA ASP A 380 5.30 11.74 1.59
C ASP A 380 5.29 13.24 1.98
N LEU A 381 6.33 13.99 1.61
CA LEU A 381 6.41 15.44 1.79
C LEU A 381 5.32 16.18 0.99
N ILE A 382 5.08 15.79 -0.27
CA ILE A 382 3.97 16.34 -1.08
C ILE A 382 2.63 16.11 -0.37
N ARG A 383 2.37 14.89 0.13
CA ARG A 383 1.14 14.55 0.87
C ARG A 383 0.95 15.38 2.12
N LEU A 384 2.02 15.64 2.88
CA LEU A 384 1.98 16.54 4.04
C LEU A 384 1.63 17.98 3.64
N ALA A 385 2.25 18.47 2.56
CA ALA A 385 2.03 19.82 2.06
C ALA A 385 0.58 20.05 1.59
N VAL A 386 0.01 19.11 0.82
CA VAL A 386 -1.39 19.21 0.35
C VAL A 386 -2.40 18.89 1.45
N GLY A 387 -2.01 18.11 2.47
CA GLY A 387 -2.81 17.80 3.64
C GLY A 387 -2.92 18.93 4.67
N GLY A 388 -2.23 20.06 4.44
CA GLY A 388 -2.27 21.21 5.36
C GLY A 388 -1.53 20.99 6.67
N THR A 389 -0.71 19.94 6.79
CA THR A 389 0.20 19.78 7.92
C THR A 389 1.35 20.75 7.72
N VAL A 390 1.16 21.98 8.21
CA VAL A 390 2.22 22.97 8.34
C VAL A 390 3.26 22.41 9.31
N MET A 391 4.53 22.69 9.01
CA MET A 391 5.69 22.52 9.88
C MET A 391 5.31 22.53 11.38
N PRO A 392 5.78 21.56 12.18
CA PRO A 392 5.63 21.59 13.63
C PRO A 392 5.91 22.99 14.20
N THR A 393 5.17 23.37 15.25
CA THR A 393 5.32 24.64 15.99
C THR A 393 6.76 24.96 16.41
N ASP A 394 7.61 23.94 16.42
CA ASP A 394 9.00 23.98 16.87
C ASP A 394 9.97 24.35 15.73
N GLY A 395 9.45 24.65 14.53
CA GLY A 395 10.22 25.08 13.36
C GLY A 395 11.06 23.97 12.70
N GLN A 396 11.12 22.78 13.29
CA GLN A 396 11.76 21.61 12.67
C GLN A 396 10.78 20.89 11.75
N PRO A 397 11.15 20.58 10.50
CA PRO A 397 10.29 19.83 9.62
C PRO A 397 9.93 18.47 10.22
N PRO A 398 8.74 17.92 9.91
CA PRO A 398 8.43 16.54 10.28
C PRO A 398 9.57 15.64 9.78
N ALA A 399 10.10 14.78 10.65
CA ALA A 399 11.17 13.86 10.27
C ALA A 399 10.63 12.78 9.34
N VAL A 400 10.47 13.10 8.06
CA VAL A 400 10.07 12.16 7.01
C VAL A 400 11.26 11.20 6.78
N PRO A 401 11.08 9.88 7.01
CA PRO A 401 12.17 8.92 6.89
C PRO A 401 12.83 8.97 5.51
N GLY A 402 14.15 9.13 5.50
CA GLY A 402 14.94 9.17 4.27
C GLY A 402 14.83 10.45 3.44
N ALA A 403 14.13 11.49 3.93
CA ALA A 403 14.14 12.81 3.31
C ALA A 403 15.49 13.50 3.48
N THR A 404 15.98 14.14 2.43
CA THR A 404 17.19 14.98 2.47
C THR A 404 16.84 16.47 2.44
N ALA A 405 17.81 17.34 2.72
CA ALA A 405 17.63 18.78 2.60
C ALA A 405 17.23 19.20 1.16
N ALA A 406 17.70 18.46 0.15
CA ALA A 406 17.32 18.69 -1.25
C ALA A 406 15.84 18.34 -1.50
N ASP A 407 15.32 17.28 -0.88
CA ASP A 407 13.89 16.91 -0.96
C ASP A 407 13.00 17.99 -0.32
N PHE A 408 13.39 18.53 0.83
CA PHE A 408 12.69 19.65 1.46
C PHE A 408 12.69 20.90 0.58
N ALA A 409 13.85 21.25 0.00
CA ALA A 409 13.95 22.38 -0.92
C ALA A 409 13.06 22.19 -2.17
N TYR A 410 13.01 20.97 -2.72
CA TYR A 410 12.17 20.64 -3.87
C TYR A 410 10.68 20.85 -3.55
N VAL A 411 10.19 20.30 -2.45
CA VAL A 411 8.77 20.41 -2.06
C VAL A 411 8.41 21.84 -1.62
N ALA A 412 9.36 22.60 -1.09
CA ALA A 412 9.18 24.02 -0.79
C ALA A 412 9.17 24.93 -2.05
N GLY A 413 9.43 24.38 -3.24
CA GLY A 413 9.50 25.12 -4.50
C GLY A 413 10.83 25.85 -4.74
N ASP A 414 11.84 25.69 -3.86
CA ASP A 414 13.19 26.20 -4.10
C ASP A 414 13.99 25.22 -4.96
N PHE A 415 13.65 25.17 -6.25
CA PHE A 415 14.27 24.26 -7.21
C PHE A 415 15.76 24.58 -7.45
N LEU A 416 16.20 25.81 -7.19
CA LEU A 416 17.61 26.19 -7.27
C LEU A 416 18.42 25.49 -6.18
N LEU A 417 17.96 25.61 -4.93
CA LEU A 417 18.57 24.94 -3.79
C LEU A 417 18.47 23.41 -3.91
N ALA A 418 17.34 22.89 -4.39
CA ALA A 418 17.17 21.45 -4.63
C ALA A 418 18.20 20.91 -5.65
N VAL A 419 18.40 21.60 -6.79
CA VAL A 419 19.42 21.23 -7.78
C VAL A 419 20.82 21.22 -7.17
N GLN A 420 21.18 22.23 -6.37
CA GLN A 420 22.48 22.29 -5.70
C GLN A 420 22.65 21.12 -4.70
N GLY A 421 21.61 20.85 -3.92
CA GLY A 421 21.59 19.75 -2.96
C GLY A 421 21.76 18.38 -3.63
N TYR A 422 20.99 18.07 -4.67
CA TYR A 422 21.14 16.78 -5.37
C TYR A 422 22.48 16.65 -6.09
N ARG A 423 23.06 17.72 -6.63
CA ARG A 423 24.43 17.70 -7.17
C ARG A 423 25.47 17.37 -6.11
N ALA A 424 25.34 17.95 -4.91
CA ALA A 424 26.23 17.65 -3.79
C ALA A 424 26.10 16.18 -3.36
N GLU A 425 24.87 15.66 -3.25
CA GLU A 425 24.62 14.25 -2.95
C GLU A 425 25.23 13.31 -4.01
N LEU A 426 25.06 13.63 -5.30
CA LEU A 426 25.59 12.84 -6.42
C LEU A 426 27.12 12.93 -6.56
N THR A 427 27.75 13.96 -5.98
CA THR A 427 29.21 14.03 -5.86
C THR A 427 29.73 13.00 -4.86
N VAL A 428 28.96 12.70 -3.81
CA VAL A 428 29.29 11.69 -2.79
C VAL A 428 28.94 10.29 -3.27
N ASP A 429 27.74 10.11 -3.82
CA ASP A 429 27.27 8.84 -4.39
C ASP A 429 26.56 9.06 -5.73
N PRO A 430 27.28 8.93 -6.86
CA PRO A 430 26.71 9.15 -8.18
C PRO A 430 25.75 8.04 -8.63
N ASP A 431 25.65 6.92 -7.90
CA ASP A 431 24.76 5.81 -8.23
C ASP A 431 23.41 5.89 -7.50
N ARG A 432 23.23 6.86 -6.59
CA ARG A 432 22.06 6.98 -5.71
C ARG A 432 20.77 7.28 -6.50
N PRO A 433 19.81 6.34 -6.60
CA PRO A 433 18.59 6.52 -7.39
C PRO A 433 17.78 7.76 -6.97
N ASN A 434 17.58 7.96 -5.67
CA ASN A 434 16.77 9.07 -5.14
C ASN A 434 17.29 10.44 -5.63
N SER A 435 18.61 10.63 -5.65
CA SER A 435 19.26 11.91 -5.99
C SER A 435 19.34 12.11 -7.50
N LEU A 436 19.51 11.04 -8.29
CA LEU A 436 19.42 11.09 -9.77
C LEU A 436 18.04 11.59 -10.22
N VAL A 437 16.99 10.97 -9.67
CA VAL A 437 15.61 11.32 -9.99
C VAL A 437 15.26 12.70 -9.44
N GLY A 438 15.66 13.00 -8.20
CA GLY A 438 15.48 14.32 -7.59
C GLY A 438 16.10 15.45 -8.40
N LEU A 439 17.32 15.26 -8.91
CA LEU A 439 17.96 16.22 -9.82
C LEU A 439 17.15 16.38 -11.11
N GLY A 440 16.68 15.29 -11.69
CA GLY A 440 15.82 15.32 -12.89
C GLY A 440 14.54 16.11 -12.68
N LEU A 441 13.84 15.89 -11.55
CA LEU A 441 12.63 16.60 -11.18
C LEU A 441 12.90 18.11 -10.97
N ALA A 442 13.94 18.45 -10.21
CA ALA A 442 14.28 19.83 -9.90
C ALA A 442 14.73 20.62 -11.15
N LEU A 443 15.47 19.98 -12.06
CA LEU A 443 15.81 20.57 -13.36
C LEU A 443 14.57 20.76 -14.24
N SER A 444 13.66 19.78 -14.29
CA SER A 444 12.41 19.86 -15.07
C SER A 444 11.51 20.99 -14.58
N ALA A 445 11.44 21.21 -13.26
CA ALA A 445 10.64 22.28 -12.66
C ALA A 445 11.16 23.68 -13.00
N ARG A 446 12.44 23.79 -13.41
CA ARG A 446 13.07 25.05 -13.82
C ARG A 446 12.99 25.31 -15.33
N GLY A 447 12.45 24.37 -16.11
CA GLY A 447 12.27 24.49 -17.56
C GLY A 447 12.80 23.30 -18.34
N LEU A 448 12.81 23.45 -19.67
CA LEU A 448 13.28 22.39 -20.57
C LEU A 448 14.79 22.16 -20.40
N HIS A 449 15.16 20.99 -19.88
CA HIS A 449 16.56 20.63 -19.67
C HIS A 449 16.83 19.21 -20.22
N PRO A 450 17.83 19.03 -21.11
CA PRO A 450 18.19 17.70 -21.63
C PRO A 450 18.45 16.68 -20.51
N ALA A 451 19.23 17.05 -19.48
CA ALA A 451 19.49 16.13 -18.37
C ALA A 451 18.22 15.71 -17.62
N ALA A 452 17.23 16.60 -17.47
CA ALA A 452 15.95 16.26 -16.85
C ALA A 452 15.23 15.17 -17.65
N ARG A 453 15.21 15.28 -18.98
CA ARG A 453 14.62 14.26 -19.86
C ARG A 453 15.28 12.90 -19.65
N ALA A 454 16.61 12.83 -19.68
CA ALA A 454 17.30 11.56 -19.47
C ALA A 454 17.10 10.98 -18.06
N LEU A 455 17.17 11.81 -17.02
CA LEU A 455 17.04 11.38 -15.62
C LEU A 455 15.62 10.92 -15.26
N LEU A 456 14.59 11.41 -15.95
CA LEU A 456 13.20 11.03 -15.70
C LEU A 456 12.70 9.89 -16.60
N HIS A 457 13.27 9.72 -17.79
CA HIS A 457 12.80 8.71 -18.75
C HIS A 457 13.71 7.50 -18.90
N CYS A 458 15.03 7.64 -18.69
CA CYS A 458 15.99 6.53 -18.79
C CYS A 458 17.15 6.63 -17.76
N PRO A 459 16.88 6.86 -16.46
CA PRO A 459 17.94 6.99 -15.45
C PRO A 459 18.85 5.76 -15.34
N GLU A 460 18.31 4.57 -15.57
CA GLU A 460 19.06 3.31 -15.63
C GLU A 460 20.18 3.33 -16.68
N LEU A 461 19.93 3.94 -17.84
CA LEU A 461 20.88 4.06 -18.94
C LEU A 461 21.95 5.10 -18.62
N VAL A 462 21.54 6.25 -18.09
CA VAL A 462 22.46 7.30 -17.62
C VAL A 462 23.45 6.69 -16.61
N ARG A 463 22.93 5.98 -15.61
CA ARG A 463 23.74 5.37 -14.57
C ARG A 463 24.65 4.28 -15.13
N ALA A 464 24.13 3.41 -16.00
CA ALA A 464 24.92 2.34 -16.61
C ALA A 464 26.07 2.87 -17.47
N VAL A 465 25.87 3.97 -18.22
CA VAL A 465 26.92 4.63 -19.03
C VAL A 465 27.91 5.40 -18.16
N HIS A 466 27.46 6.04 -17.08
CA HIS A 466 28.34 6.78 -16.18
C HIS A 466 29.32 5.87 -15.41
N ARG A 467 28.89 4.67 -14.99
CA ARG A 467 29.71 3.71 -14.22
C ARG A 467 31.07 3.35 -14.82
N PRO A 468 31.21 3.02 -16.13
CA PRO A 468 32.53 2.79 -16.73
C PRO A 468 33.33 4.08 -16.96
N LEU A 469 32.68 5.24 -17.11
CA LEU A 469 33.35 6.51 -17.43
C LEU A 469 33.96 7.19 -16.20
N ARG A 470 33.41 6.95 -15.00
CA ARG A 470 33.90 7.57 -13.75
C ARG A 470 35.28 7.10 -13.31
N SER A 471 35.79 6.00 -13.87
CA SER A 471 37.15 5.50 -13.62
C SER A 471 38.19 6.09 -14.59
N GLY A 472 37.77 6.95 -15.53
CA GLY A 472 38.65 7.60 -16.48
C GLY A 472 39.46 8.77 -15.87
N PRO A 473 40.45 9.30 -16.63
CA PRO A 473 41.34 10.37 -16.15
C PRO A 473 40.63 11.71 -15.92
N ARG A 474 39.50 11.95 -16.61
CA ARG A 474 38.63 13.10 -16.40
C ARG A 474 37.18 12.61 -16.30
N PRO A 475 36.75 12.17 -15.11
CA PRO A 475 35.43 11.58 -14.94
C PRO A 475 34.36 12.65 -15.18
N PRO A 476 33.40 12.42 -16.10
CA PRO A 476 32.28 13.32 -16.26
C PRO A 476 31.34 13.20 -15.06
N THR A 477 30.64 14.28 -14.73
CA THR A 477 29.52 14.24 -13.79
C THR A 477 28.36 13.45 -14.40
N VAL A 478 27.52 12.87 -13.56
CA VAL A 478 26.32 12.18 -14.04
C VAL A 478 25.35 13.12 -14.76
N GLU A 479 25.33 14.40 -14.41
CA GLU A 479 24.52 15.41 -15.11
C GLU A 479 25.04 15.70 -16.52
N GLU A 480 26.35 15.74 -16.74
CA GLU A 480 26.93 15.88 -18.09
C GLU A 480 26.54 14.70 -18.99
N ILE A 481 26.62 13.47 -18.46
CA ILE A 481 26.18 12.26 -19.17
C ILE A 481 24.67 12.31 -19.44
N ALA A 482 23.86 12.66 -18.44
CA ALA A 482 22.43 12.81 -18.60
C ALA A 482 22.08 13.88 -19.64
N SER A 483 22.79 15.02 -19.65
CA SER A 483 22.55 16.10 -20.60
C SER A 483 22.83 15.65 -22.03
N TRP A 484 23.93 14.94 -22.26
CA TRP A 484 24.28 14.38 -23.56
C TRP A 484 23.30 13.29 -24.03
N ILE A 485 22.93 12.37 -23.15
CA ILE A 485 21.89 11.35 -23.41
C ILE A 485 20.57 12.04 -23.75
N GLY A 486 20.17 13.04 -22.97
CA GLY A 486 18.86 13.68 -23.03
C GLY A 486 18.61 14.55 -24.26
N GLN A 487 19.61 14.84 -25.08
CA GLN A 487 19.43 15.60 -26.32
C GLN A 487 18.43 14.94 -27.27
N VAL A 488 18.38 13.61 -27.29
CA VAL A 488 17.53 12.81 -28.21
C VAL A 488 16.38 12.09 -27.52
N VAL A 489 16.23 12.26 -26.19
CA VAL A 489 15.11 11.67 -25.44
C VAL A 489 13.88 12.55 -25.69
N PRO A 490 12.75 11.99 -26.16
CA PRO A 490 11.50 12.74 -26.28
C PRO A 490 11.08 13.32 -24.92
N GLY A 491 10.52 14.52 -24.93
CA GLY A 491 10.02 15.21 -23.72
C GLY A 491 8.63 14.77 -23.30
#